data_AF-A0A9C9MJA3-F1
#
_entry.id   AF-A0A9C9MJA3-F1
#
_cell.length_a   1.000
_cell.length_b   1.000
_cell.length_c   1.000
_cell.angle_alpha   90.00
_cell.angle_beta   90.00
_cell.angle_gamma   90.00
#
_symmetry.space_group_name_H-M   'P 1'
#
loop_
_entity.id
_entity.type
_entity.pdbx_description
1 polymer ?
#
loop_
_entity_poly.entity_id
_entity_poly.type
_entity_poly.pdbx_seq_one_letter_code
_entity_poly.pdbx_strand_id
1 'polypeptide(L)'
;MGKLSNSWELMKASWKILMLDKEMLLFPLFSGIASILVMFSFAAPLFFFDDGALFNDMVSSENQLVQYVVVFLFYFCNYFVVIFFNSAVIICATIRMNGGDPTVKDGIRLALKRLPLIIRWALVASGVGMLLRIIEERAGLLGRIIAGVLGFAWTVTSFLVIPVMVVDKRGPIDALKESAHLLRKTWGEQLITNFSFG
;
A
#
# COMPACT_ATOMS: atom_id res chain seq x y z
N MET A 1 21.56 11.06 -30.16
CA MET A 1 22.17 10.78 -28.84
C MET A 1 21.08 10.88 -27.80
N GLY A 2 20.62 9.72 -27.32
CA GLY A 2 19.21 9.48 -26.99
C GLY A 2 18.85 9.73 -25.53
N LYS A 3 17.60 10.18 -25.32
CA LYS A 3 16.93 10.34 -24.01
C LYS A 3 17.13 9.14 -23.07
N LEU A 4 17.27 7.93 -23.62
CA LEU A 4 17.55 6.69 -22.89
C LEU A 4 18.91 6.67 -22.18
N SER A 5 19.95 7.31 -22.74
CA SER A 5 21.26 7.44 -22.09
C SER A 5 21.17 8.31 -20.84
N ASN A 6 20.43 9.42 -20.93
CA ASN A 6 20.22 10.33 -19.80
C ASN A 6 19.36 9.68 -18.71
N SER A 7 18.30 8.94 -19.07
CA SER A 7 17.50 8.19 -18.10
C SER A 7 18.32 7.11 -17.39
N TRP A 8 19.22 6.42 -18.10
CA TRP A 8 20.10 5.40 -17.51
C TRP A 8 21.14 6.02 -16.56
N GLU A 9 21.70 7.18 -16.90
CA GLU A 9 22.60 7.91 -16.00
C GLU A 9 21.87 8.43 -14.77
N LEU A 10 20.65 8.96 -14.92
CA LEU A 10 19.80 9.36 -13.80
C LEU A 10 19.45 8.17 -12.89
N MET A 11 19.18 7.00 -13.47
CA MET A 11 18.93 5.77 -12.72
C MET A 11 20.18 5.32 -11.96
N LYS A 12 21.37 5.33 -12.58
CA LYS A 12 22.63 5.01 -11.89
C LYS A 12 22.95 6.01 -10.78
N ALA A 13 22.71 7.30 -10.99
CA ALA A 13 22.91 8.33 -9.99
C ALA A 13 21.96 8.12 -8.80
N SER A 14 20.68 7.87 -9.07
CA SER A 14 19.67 7.54 -8.05
C SER A 14 20.03 6.26 -7.30
N TRP A 15 20.51 5.23 -8.02
CA TRP A 15 20.97 3.97 -7.45
C TRP A 15 22.21 4.15 -6.57
N LYS A 16 23.16 4.98 -7.00
CA LYS A 16 24.36 5.31 -6.22
C LYS A 16 24.00 6.04 -4.93
N ILE A 17 23.04 6.97 -4.99
CA ILE A 17 22.50 7.67 -3.81
C ILE A 17 21.77 6.69 -2.89
N LEU A 18 20.95 5.79 -3.44
CA LEU A 18 20.23 4.75 -2.68
C LEU A 18 21.20 3.79 -1.98
N MET A 19 22.31 3.43 -2.63
CA MET A 19 23.37 2.60 -2.04
C MET A 19 24.18 3.30 -0.95
N LEU A 20 24.10 4.64 -0.83
CA LEU A 20 24.67 5.35 0.32
C LEU A 20 23.79 5.18 1.56
N ASP A 21 22.47 4.99 1.40
CA ASP A 21 21.50 4.74 2.48
C ASP A 21 20.92 3.31 2.40
N LYS A 22 21.79 2.29 2.46
CA LYS A 22 21.40 0.86 2.40
C LYS A 22 20.33 0.48 3.44
N GLU A 23 20.26 1.21 4.54
CA GLU A 23 19.26 0.99 5.59
C GLU A 23 17.82 1.18 5.09
N MET A 24 17.58 2.10 4.15
CA MET A 24 16.24 2.38 3.64
C MET A 24 15.74 1.28 2.68
N LEU A 25 16.66 0.55 2.03
CA LEU A 25 16.33 -0.60 1.16
C LEU A 25 15.87 -1.84 1.95
N LEU A 26 16.18 -1.92 3.23
CA LEU A 26 15.79 -3.05 4.06
C LEU A 26 14.28 -3.08 4.32
N PHE A 27 13.60 -1.93 4.36
CA PHE A 27 12.15 -1.91 4.58
C PHE A 27 11.35 -2.52 3.43
N PRO A 28 11.57 -2.18 2.13
CA PRO A 28 10.94 -2.89 1.02
C PRO A 28 11.24 -4.39 1.01
N LEU A 29 12.47 -4.79 1.33
CA LEU A 29 12.86 -6.20 1.38
C LEU A 29 12.09 -6.95 2.48
N PHE A 30 12.07 -6.42 3.70
CA PHE A 30 11.31 -7.02 4.81
C PHE A 30 9.80 -7.03 4.53
N SER A 31 9.27 -5.98 3.89
CA SER A 31 7.87 -5.95 3.44
C SER A 31 7.59 -7.04 2.42
N GLY A 32 8.46 -7.24 1.44
CA GLY A 32 8.32 -8.29 0.42
C GLY A 32 8.35 -9.69 1.04
N ILE A 33 9.33 -9.96 1.91
CA ILE A 33 9.43 -11.23 2.64
C ILE A 33 8.20 -11.46 3.51
N ALA A 34 7.79 -10.46 4.30
CA ALA A 34 6.60 -10.57 5.15
C ALA A 34 5.32 -10.79 4.32
N SER A 35 5.19 -10.14 3.16
CA SER A 35 4.04 -10.33 2.27
C SER A 35 4.01 -11.74 1.67
N ILE A 36 5.18 -12.28 1.29
CA ILE A 36 5.32 -13.68 0.84
C ILE A 36 4.97 -14.64 1.98
N LEU A 37 5.41 -14.38 3.20
CA LEU A 37 5.08 -15.21 4.36
C LEU A 37 3.58 -15.19 4.65
N VAL A 38 2.91 -14.03 4.55
CA VAL A 38 1.45 -13.94 4.65
C VAL A 38 0.80 -14.73 3.50
N MET A 39 1.27 -14.59 2.26
CA MET A 39 0.74 -15.38 1.15
C MET A 39 0.88 -16.88 1.42
N PHE A 40 2.06 -17.32 1.89
CA PHE A 40 2.32 -18.71 2.22
C PHE A 40 1.45 -19.20 3.38
N SER A 41 1.23 -18.40 4.42
CA SER A 41 0.41 -18.83 5.57
C SER A 41 -1.05 -19.07 5.21
N PHE A 42 -1.58 -18.37 4.20
CA PHE A 42 -2.96 -18.56 3.72
C PHE A 42 -3.05 -19.59 2.59
N ALA A 43 -2.05 -19.65 1.70
CA ALA A 43 -2.04 -20.60 0.59
C ALA A 43 -1.64 -22.02 1.03
N ALA A 44 -0.69 -22.17 1.95
CA ALA A 44 -0.15 -23.48 2.29
C ALA A 44 -1.20 -24.46 2.84
N PRO A 45 -2.11 -24.06 3.75
CA PRO A 45 -3.24 -24.88 4.17
C PRO A 45 -4.10 -25.43 3.03
N LEU A 46 -4.26 -24.65 1.95
CA LEU A 46 -5.11 -25.04 0.83
C LEU A 46 -4.46 -26.10 -0.07
N PHE A 47 -3.13 -26.08 -0.20
CA PHE A 47 -2.42 -26.92 -1.18
C PHE A 47 -1.57 -28.04 -0.58
N PHE A 48 -1.04 -27.87 0.64
CA PHE A 48 -0.09 -28.81 1.25
C PHE A 48 -0.67 -29.66 2.37
N PHE A 49 -1.89 -29.37 2.83
CA PHE A 49 -2.56 -30.13 3.87
C PHE A 49 -3.72 -30.93 3.27
N ASP A 50 -3.88 -32.16 3.75
CA ASP A 50 -5.03 -33.03 3.44
C ASP A 50 -5.29 -33.25 1.93
N ASP A 51 -4.20 -33.40 1.14
CA ASP A 51 -4.24 -33.59 -0.33
C ASP A 51 -5.11 -32.58 -1.11
N GLY A 52 -5.28 -31.36 -0.57
CA GLY A 52 -6.10 -30.32 -1.17
C GLY A 52 -7.59 -30.41 -0.86
N ALA A 53 -8.00 -31.27 0.08
CA ALA A 53 -9.39 -31.34 0.55
C ALA A 53 -9.89 -30.00 1.09
N LEU A 54 -9.06 -29.24 1.81
CA LEU A 54 -9.40 -27.89 2.29
C LEU A 54 -9.65 -26.90 1.15
N PHE A 55 -8.90 -27.00 0.05
CA PHE A 55 -9.15 -26.18 -1.14
C PHE A 55 -10.48 -26.55 -1.79
N ASN A 56 -10.74 -27.86 -1.96
CA ASN A 56 -11.99 -28.34 -2.51
C ASN A 56 -13.18 -27.93 -1.64
N ASP A 57 -13.08 -28.04 -0.32
CA ASP A 57 -14.09 -27.59 0.62
C ASP A 57 -14.29 -26.07 0.54
N MET A 58 -13.21 -25.28 0.48
CA MET A 58 -13.34 -23.83 0.29
C MET A 58 -14.06 -23.45 -1.00
N VAL A 59 -13.70 -24.08 -2.12
CA VAL A 59 -14.25 -23.77 -3.45
C VAL A 59 -15.70 -24.26 -3.58
N SER A 60 -15.99 -25.43 -3.03
CA SER A 60 -17.34 -26.03 -3.05
C SER A 60 -18.23 -25.56 -1.89
N SER A 61 -17.67 -24.84 -0.91
CA SER A 61 -18.42 -24.36 0.25
C SER A 61 -19.61 -23.53 -0.19
N GLU A 62 -20.82 -23.98 0.18
CA GLU A 62 -22.01 -23.15 0.08
C GLU A 62 -21.95 -21.95 1.05
N ASN A 63 -21.04 -21.99 2.03
CA ASN A 63 -20.88 -20.94 3.03
C ASN A 63 -20.03 -19.78 2.50
N GLN A 64 -20.63 -18.95 1.66
CA GLN A 64 -20.04 -17.73 1.10
C GLN A 64 -19.44 -16.81 2.17
N LEU A 65 -19.99 -16.82 3.39
CA LEU A 65 -19.49 -15.98 4.49
C LEU A 65 -18.06 -16.38 4.88
N VAL A 66 -17.76 -17.67 4.98
CA VAL A 66 -16.41 -18.15 5.36
C VAL A 66 -15.39 -17.75 4.30
N GLN A 67 -15.71 -17.93 3.01
CA GLN A 67 -14.85 -17.52 1.91
C GLN A 67 -14.54 -16.01 1.97
N TYR A 68 -15.56 -15.17 2.14
CA TYR A 68 -15.39 -13.72 2.23
C TYR A 68 -14.57 -13.30 3.46
N VAL A 69 -14.77 -13.94 4.61
CA VAL A 69 -13.98 -13.66 5.81
C VAL A 69 -12.52 -14.03 5.61
N VAL A 70 -12.22 -15.20 5.02
CA VAL A 70 -10.82 -15.59 4.79
C VAL A 70 -10.14 -14.69 3.77
N VAL A 71 -10.81 -14.34 2.67
CA VAL A 71 -10.31 -13.37 1.69
C VAL A 71 -10.08 -12.00 2.33
N PHE A 72 -11.01 -11.54 3.18
CA PHE A 72 -10.85 -10.27 3.89
C PHE A 72 -9.65 -10.29 4.83
N LEU A 73 -9.48 -11.36 5.61
CA LEU A 73 -8.34 -11.52 6.52
C LEU A 73 -7.02 -11.56 5.75
N PHE A 74 -6.98 -12.26 4.62
CA PHE A 74 -5.82 -12.25 3.73
C PHE A 74 -5.48 -10.84 3.25
N TYR A 75 -6.48 -10.09 2.77
CA TYR A 75 -6.29 -8.69 2.34
C TYR A 75 -5.84 -7.81 3.50
N PHE A 76 -6.51 -7.91 4.65
CA PHE A 76 -6.16 -7.14 5.84
C PHE A 76 -4.71 -7.37 6.27
N CYS A 77 -4.27 -8.63 6.38
CA CYS A 77 -2.90 -8.96 6.77
C CYS A 77 -1.88 -8.42 5.76
N ASN A 78 -2.16 -8.56 4.46
CA ASN A 78 -1.25 -8.07 3.42
C ASN A 78 -1.17 -6.54 3.40
N TYR A 79 -2.31 -5.85 3.45
CA TYR A 79 -2.37 -4.39 3.56
C TYR A 79 -1.68 -3.89 4.83
N PHE A 80 -1.90 -4.55 5.96
CA PHE A 80 -1.25 -4.21 7.23
C PHE A 80 0.28 -4.25 7.10
N VAL A 81 0.85 -5.34 6.55
CA VAL A 81 2.30 -5.47 6.33
C VAL A 81 2.81 -4.32 5.47
N VAL A 82 2.20 -4.10 4.30
CA VAL A 82 2.63 -3.06 3.36
C VAL A 82 2.56 -1.67 4.00
N ILE A 83 1.43 -1.34 4.64
CA ILE A 83 1.24 -0.03 5.29
C ILE A 83 2.22 0.15 6.45
N PHE A 84 2.50 -0.89 7.22
CA PHE A 84 3.45 -0.84 8.33
C PHE A 84 4.86 -0.49 7.85
N PHE A 85 5.37 -1.18 6.83
CA PHE A 85 6.70 -0.91 6.29
C PHE A 85 6.76 0.43 5.55
N ASN A 86 5.72 0.81 4.82
CA ASN A 86 5.63 2.14 4.21
C ASN A 86 5.65 3.25 5.27
N SER A 87 4.96 3.05 6.39
CA SER A 87 4.99 3.98 7.52
C SER A 87 6.39 4.10 8.10
N ALA A 88 7.11 2.98 8.25
CA ALA A 88 8.48 2.98 8.76
C ALA A 88 9.45 3.74 7.84
N VAL A 89 9.33 3.56 6.51
CA VAL A 89 10.11 4.33 5.52
C VAL A 89 9.84 5.83 5.64
N ILE A 90 8.56 6.22 5.73
CA ILE A 90 8.17 7.63 5.85
C ILE A 90 8.70 8.25 7.15
N ILE A 91 8.71 7.50 8.25
CA ILE A 91 9.30 7.94 9.52
C ILE A 91 10.79 8.20 9.36
N CYS A 92 11.53 7.25 8.78
CA CYS A 92 12.96 7.40 8.54
C CYS A 92 13.23 8.61 7.64
N ALA A 93 12.47 8.76 6.55
CA ALA A 93 12.57 9.92 5.67
C ALA A 93 12.34 11.23 6.44
N THR A 94 11.33 11.28 7.31
CA THR A 94 11.02 12.45 8.14
C THR A 94 12.17 12.79 9.11
N ILE A 95 12.78 11.79 9.74
CA ILE A 95 13.94 11.99 10.62
C ILE A 95 15.13 12.55 9.84
N ARG A 96 15.43 11.97 8.67
CA ARG A 96 16.52 12.43 7.80
C ARG A 96 16.29 13.87 7.33
N MET A 97 15.07 14.22 6.93
CA MET A 97 14.71 15.58 6.51
C MET A 97 14.89 16.61 7.63
N ASN A 98 14.75 16.19 8.88
CA ASN A 98 14.99 17.05 10.06
C ASN A 98 16.49 17.07 10.48
N GLY A 99 17.40 16.56 9.65
CA GLY A 99 18.85 16.56 9.91
C GLY A 99 19.33 15.41 10.80
N GLY A 100 18.48 14.44 11.13
CA GLY A 100 18.86 13.26 11.89
C GLY A 100 19.49 12.15 11.05
N ASP A 101 19.99 11.11 11.74
CA ASP A 101 20.48 9.87 11.12
C ASP A 101 19.57 8.71 11.50
N PRO A 102 18.54 8.38 10.68
CA PRO A 102 17.59 7.33 11.02
C PRO A 102 18.21 5.95 10.86
N THR A 103 17.93 5.07 11.82
CA THR A 103 18.21 3.65 11.65
C THR A 103 16.96 2.84 11.27
N VAL A 104 17.14 1.64 10.72
CA VAL A 104 16.03 0.67 10.52
C VAL A 104 15.25 0.44 11.82
N LYS A 105 15.99 0.33 12.93
CA LYS A 105 15.42 0.12 14.26
C LYS A 105 14.52 1.27 14.69
N ASP A 106 14.90 2.51 14.37
CA ASP A 106 14.08 3.68 14.68
C ASP A 106 12.79 3.71 13.86
N GLY A 107 12.87 3.39 12.57
CA GLY A 107 11.69 3.26 11.71
C GLY A 107 10.72 2.21 12.23
N ILE A 108 11.19 0.99 12.54
CA ILE A 108 10.36 -0.08 13.11
C ILE A 108 9.78 0.35 14.48
N ARG A 109 10.63 0.84 15.40
CA ARG A 109 10.21 1.21 16.75
C ARG A 109 9.14 2.29 16.74
N LEU A 110 9.30 3.32 15.89
CA LEU A 110 8.35 4.42 15.80
C LEU A 110 7.09 4.01 15.01
N ALA A 111 7.19 3.14 14.00
CA ALA A 111 6.04 2.55 13.33
C ALA A 111 5.19 1.71 14.31
N LEU A 112 5.83 0.95 15.21
CA LEU A 112 5.15 0.22 16.28
C LEU A 112 4.39 1.16 17.22
N LYS A 113 4.89 2.37 17.49
CA LYS A 113 4.13 3.39 18.26
C LYS A 113 2.90 3.92 17.52
N ARG A 114 2.81 3.67 16.21
CA ARG A 114 1.68 4.04 15.34
C ARG A 114 0.79 2.84 14.98
N LEU A 115 1.00 1.67 15.59
CA LEU A 115 0.23 0.45 15.29
C LEU A 115 -1.29 0.67 15.26
N PRO A 116 -1.91 1.37 16.23
CA PRO A 116 -3.36 1.56 16.21
C PRO A 116 -3.85 2.35 15.00
N LEU A 117 -3.08 3.34 14.53
CA LEU A 117 -3.39 4.11 13.33
C LEU A 117 -3.23 3.24 12.07
N ILE A 118 -2.13 2.49 11.99
CA ILE A 118 -1.83 1.58 10.88
C ILE A 118 -2.90 0.50 10.75
N ILE A 119 -3.32 -0.14 11.85
CA ILE A 119 -4.38 -1.16 11.87
C ILE A 119 -5.70 -0.56 11.37
N ARG A 120 -6.10 0.60 11.90
CA ARG A 120 -7.35 1.25 11.50
C ARG A 120 -7.36 1.60 10.01
N TRP A 121 -6.23 2.08 9.48
CA TRP A 121 -6.12 2.35 8.05
C TRP A 121 -6.10 1.07 7.20
N ALA A 122 -5.38 0.04 7.65
CA ALA A 122 -5.36 -1.26 6.98
C ALA A 122 -6.78 -1.85 6.86
N LEU A 123 -7.62 -1.72 7.89
CA LEU A 123 -9.04 -2.13 7.84
C LEU A 123 -9.83 -1.36 6.76
N VAL A 124 -9.65 -0.04 6.69
CA VAL A 124 -10.32 0.78 5.67
C VAL A 124 -9.84 0.38 4.28
N ALA A 125 -8.53 0.27 4.08
CA ALA A 125 -7.92 -0.03 2.80
C ALA A 125 -8.25 -1.46 2.32
N SER A 126 -8.19 -2.45 3.20
CA SER A 126 -8.59 -3.83 2.87
C SER A 126 -10.09 -3.94 2.61
N GLY A 127 -10.91 -3.17 3.34
CA GLY A 127 -12.34 -3.06 3.08
C GLY A 127 -12.64 -2.53 1.68
N VAL A 128 -11.99 -1.43 1.27
CA VAL A 128 -12.12 -0.90 -0.10
C VAL A 128 -11.63 -1.90 -1.14
N GLY A 129 -10.48 -2.55 -0.92
CA GLY A 129 -9.98 -3.59 -1.81
C GLY A 129 -10.96 -4.76 -1.98
N MET A 130 -11.56 -5.23 -0.89
CA MET A 130 -12.58 -6.28 -0.92
C MET A 130 -13.85 -5.81 -1.65
N LEU A 131 -14.32 -4.59 -1.40
CA LEU A 131 -15.48 -4.02 -2.09
C LEU A 131 -15.26 -3.93 -3.60
N LEU A 132 -14.09 -3.47 -4.04
CA LEU A 132 -13.75 -3.41 -5.46
C LEU A 132 -13.75 -4.80 -6.09
N ARG A 133 -13.22 -5.80 -5.40
CA ARG A 133 -13.25 -7.20 -5.86
C ARG A 133 -14.69 -7.72 -6.00
N ILE A 134 -15.56 -7.46 -5.03
CA ILE A 134 -16.98 -7.86 -5.10
C ILE A 134 -17.67 -7.20 -6.31
N ILE A 135 -17.36 -5.93 -6.61
CA ILE A 135 -17.87 -5.23 -7.80
C ILE A 135 -17.35 -5.88 -9.09
N GLU A 136 -16.07 -6.25 -9.12
CA GLU A 136 -15.45 -6.93 -10.25
C GLU A 136 -16.13 -8.28 -10.55
N GLU A 137 -16.41 -9.06 -9.51
CA GLU A 137 -17.00 -10.40 -9.63
C GLU A 137 -18.48 -10.38 -10.08
N ARG A 138 -19.24 -9.32 -9.80
CA ARG A 138 -20.71 -9.28 -10.02
C ARG A 138 -21.16 -8.88 -11.42
N ALA A 139 -20.37 -8.13 -12.20
CA ALA A 139 -20.85 -7.48 -13.43
C ALA A 139 -19.95 -7.72 -14.67
N GLY A 140 -19.11 -8.76 -14.64
CA GLY A 140 -18.28 -9.14 -15.79
C GLY A 140 -17.40 -7.99 -16.29
N LEU A 141 -17.41 -7.74 -17.61
CA LEU A 141 -16.57 -6.70 -18.22
C LEU A 141 -16.91 -5.28 -17.73
N LEU A 142 -18.19 -5.00 -17.46
CA LEU A 142 -18.65 -3.70 -16.97
C LEU A 142 -18.22 -3.47 -15.50
N GLY A 143 -18.31 -4.53 -14.68
CA GLY A 143 -17.80 -4.53 -13.30
C GLY A 143 -16.31 -4.23 -13.23
N ARG A 144 -15.52 -4.85 -14.11
CA ARG A 144 -14.08 -4.60 -14.25
C ARG A 144 -13.74 -3.15 -14.58
N ILE A 145 -14.45 -2.54 -15.51
CA ILE A 145 -14.23 -1.12 -15.88
C ILE A 145 -14.53 -0.22 -14.68
N ILE A 146 -15.69 -0.41 -14.04
CA ILE A 146 -16.10 0.41 -12.89
C ILE A 146 -15.12 0.24 -11.72
N ALA A 147 -14.76 -1.00 -11.38
CA ALA A 147 -13.79 -1.30 -10.32
C ALA A 147 -12.41 -0.70 -10.64
N GLY A 148 -11.99 -0.71 -11.90
CA GLY A 148 -10.75 -0.07 -12.33
C GLY A 148 -10.76 1.45 -12.13
N VAL A 149 -11.85 2.13 -12.50
CA VAL A 149 -11.99 3.58 -12.30
C VAL A 149 -12.05 3.94 -10.81
N LEU A 150 -12.84 3.21 -10.03
CA LEU A 150 -12.92 3.43 -8.58
C LEU A 150 -11.59 3.11 -7.89
N GLY A 151 -10.90 2.06 -8.31
CA GLY A 151 -9.57 1.69 -7.80
C GLY A 151 -8.52 2.74 -8.14
N PHE A 152 -8.56 3.32 -9.34
CA PHE A 152 -7.70 4.44 -9.70
C PHE A 152 -7.99 5.67 -8.84
N ALA A 153 -9.27 6.07 -8.70
CA ALA A 153 -9.67 7.18 -7.86
C ALA A 153 -9.24 6.96 -6.40
N TRP A 154 -9.40 5.74 -5.88
CA TRP A 154 -8.92 5.35 -4.55
C TRP A 154 -7.41 5.50 -4.43
N THR A 155 -6.64 4.99 -5.39
CA THR A 155 -5.17 5.08 -5.40
C THR A 155 -4.70 6.53 -5.40
N VAL A 156 -5.31 7.38 -6.23
CA VAL A 156 -4.99 8.81 -6.27
C VAL A 156 -5.33 9.43 -4.92
N THR A 157 -6.57 9.33 -4.46
CA THR A 157 -7.01 9.99 -3.22
C THR A 157 -6.30 9.50 -1.97
N SER A 158 -5.85 8.24 -1.93
CA SER A 158 -5.14 7.68 -0.77
C SER A 158 -3.62 7.87 -0.78
N PHE A 159 -3.05 8.46 -1.83
CA PHE A 159 -1.60 8.55 -2.03
C PHE A 159 -0.84 9.18 -0.85
N LEU A 160 -1.37 10.26 -0.26
CA LEU A 160 -0.73 10.98 0.84
C LEU A 160 -1.25 10.57 2.23
N VAL A 161 -2.09 9.54 2.32
CA VAL A 161 -2.71 9.17 3.60
C VAL A 161 -1.68 8.68 4.60
N ILE A 162 -0.77 7.80 4.20
CA ILE A 162 0.25 7.27 5.13
C ILE A 162 1.17 8.41 5.64
N PRO A 163 1.71 9.30 4.78
CA PRO A 163 2.44 10.48 5.24
C PRO A 163 1.67 11.33 6.25
N VAL A 164 0.43 11.73 5.93
CA VAL A 164 -0.39 12.57 6.82
C VAL A 164 -0.70 11.86 8.14
N MET A 165 -1.04 10.57 8.12
CA MET A 165 -1.32 9.81 9.35
C MET A 165 -0.09 9.71 10.25
N VAL A 166 1.09 9.50 9.68
CA VAL A 166 2.28 9.16 10.44
C VAL A 166 3.01 10.41 10.93
N VAL A 167 3.08 11.44 10.09
CA VAL A 167 3.73 12.72 10.38
C VAL A 167 2.82 13.62 11.20
N ASP A 168 1.59 13.86 10.74
CA ASP A 168 0.65 14.78 11.39
C ASP A 168 -0.18 14.10 12.50
N LYS A 169 -0.02 12.78 12.68
CA LYS A 169 -0.69 11.97 13.71
C LYS A 169 -2.21 12.04 13.65
N ARG A 170 -2.76 12.27 12.45
CA ARG A 170 -4.21 12.36 12.21
C ARG A 170 -4.84 10.98 12.07
N GLY A 171 -6.13 10.88 12.42
CA GLY A 171 -6.90 9.67 12.20
C GLY A 171 -7.01 9.31 10.71
N PRO A 172 -7.27 8.04 10.36
CA PRO A 172 -7.23 7.60 8.96
C PRO A 172 -8.22 8.32 8.04
N ILE A 173 -9.42 8.62 8.53
CA ILE A 173 -10.44 9.35 7.76
C ILE A 173 -10.01 10.80 7.51
N ASP A 174 -9.46 11.46 8.53
CA ASP A 174 -9.00 12.84 8.41
C ASP A 174 -7.77 12.93 7.50
N ALA A 175 -6.89 11.94 7.57
CA ALA A 175 -5.75 11.81 6.66
C ALA A 175 -6.17 11.57 5.21
N LEU A 176 -7.25 10.79 4.98
CA LEU A 176 -7.83 10.63 3.64
C LEU A 176 -8.41 11.93 3.10
N LYS A 177 -9.14 12.69 3.93
CA LYS A 177 -9.66 14.00 3.55
C LYS A 177 -8.53 14.98 3.24
N GLU A 178 -7.50 15.02 4.07
CA GLU A 178 -6.33 15.87 3.86
C GLU A 178 -5.55 15.46 2.60
N SER A 179 -5.34 14.16 2.37
CA SER A 179 -4.70 13.65 1.15
C SER A 179 -5.43 14.10 -0.10
N ALA A 180 -6.76 13.94 -0.14
CA ALA A 180 -7.59 14.40 -1.25
C ALA A 180 -7.53 15.93 -1.43
N HIS A 181 -7.53 16.69 -0.33
CA HIS A 181 -7.41 18.15 -0.36
C HIS A 181 -6.05 18.60 -0.92
N LEU A 182 -4.94 18.04 -0.41
CA LEU A 182 -3.58 18.35 -0.86
C LEU A 182 -3.36 18.00 -2.33
N LEU A 183 -3.89 16.86 -2.79
CA LEU A 183 -3.81 16.47 -4.20
C LEU A 183 -4.59 17.44 -5.09
N ARG A 184 -5.82 17.80 -4.70
CA ARG A 184 -6.63 18.77 -5.44
C ARG A 184 -5.94 20.13 -5.53
N LYS A 185 -5.27 20.56 -4.46
CA LYS A 185 -4.50 21.81 -4.45
C LYS A 185 -3.30 21.74 -5.40
N THR A 186 -2.39 20.78 -5.21
CA THR A 186 -1.14 20.69 -5.97
C THR A 186 -1.36 20.37 -7.45
N TRP A 187 -2.21 19.39 -7.76
CA TRP A 187 -2.43 18.94 -9.13
C TRP A 187 -3.54 19.72 -9.83
N GLY A 188 -4.54 20.21 -9.10
CA GLY A 188 -5.58 21.08 -9.68
C GLY A 188 -5.03 22.44 -10.10
N GLU A 189 -4.15 23.05 -9.30
CA GLU A 189 -3.49 24.32 -9.65
C GLU A 189 -2.54 24.12 -10.85
N GLN A 190 -1.77 23.04 -10.91
CA GLN A 190 -0.86 22.75 -12.03
C GLN A 190 -1.59 22.46 -13.34
N LEU A 191 -2.72 21.76 -13.31
CA LEU A 191 -3.54 21.53 -14.50
C LEU A 191 -4.09 22.86 -15.03
N ILE A 192 -4.68 23.69 -14.17
CA ILE A 192 -5.24 25.00 -14.57
C ILE A 192 -4.14 25.95 -15.07
N THR A 193 -2.94 25.92 -14.45
CA THR A 193 -1.82 26.79 -14.83
C THR A 193 -1.13 26.35 -16.12
N ASN A 194 -0.99 25.05 -16.38
CA ASN A 194 -0.41 24.54 -17.63
C ASN A 194 -1.33 24.72 -18.84
N PHE A 195 -2.65 24.86 -18.64
CA PHE A 195 -3.58 25.28 -19.70
C PHE A 195 -3.50 26.78 -20.04
N SER A 196 -2.83 27.60 -19.23
CA SER A 196 -2.69 29.06 -19.47
C SER A 196 -1.41 29.45 -20.21
N PHE A 197 -0.50 28.51 -20.48
CA PHE A 197 0.76 28.75 -21.20
C PHE A 197 0.93 27.82 -22.42
N GLY A 198 -0.16 27.25 -22.92
CA GLY A 198 -0.23 26.52 -24.19
C GLY A 198 -0.91 27.35 -25.27
#